data_AF-A0A2N6BCJ9-F1
#
_entry.id   AF-A0A2N6BCJ9-F1
#
_cell.length_a   1.000
_cell.length_b   1.000
_cell.length_c   1.000
_cell.angle_alpha   90.00
_cell.angle_beta   90.00
_cell.angle_gamma   90.00
#
_symmetry.space_group_name_H-M   'P 1'
#
loop_
_entity.id
_entity.type
_entity.pdbx_description
1 polymer ?
#
loop_
_entity_poly.entity_id
_entity_poly.type
_entity_poly.pdbx_seq_one_letter_code
_entity_poly.pdbx_strand_id
1 'polypeptide(L)'
;MEPFWKRVLEELEKTVPSQTFSTWISPLEPLEIRGDLFVIAVPNRFFIDWLKDQDLVSSISDAVELVVGTKLEISFEIKKKRTPNETSLKIPKGGAENWKDRSLKIGLNPRHTFDSFVVGPSNEFANAASLAVAKDANSNYNPLFIYGGVGLGKTHLLNAIGNHKLQENPRLKICFVTSESFTNELIQSLANNKMSEFRAKYRSMDVLLVDDIQFLARKERTQEEFFHTFNALYERQKSIVLSSDKFPKEIPDLESRLRSRFEWGLIADIQAPDVETKVAILHKKAQLETIDIPNDVAMYLATIVSSNIRELEGSLTRVAAFANLTRTRITLELAKKVLQSSVSHSSSSISVDEITKAVSNYFKIKISDIKGKRRTRAIAWARQISMYLSRELTDSSYPEIGQRMGGKDHSTVMYACDKVKDLIEKDPDIAHQIEAIKSSLGK
;
A
#
# COMPACT_ATOMS: atom_id res chain seq x y z
N MET A 1 16.51 -3.00 46.96
CA MET A 1 16.70 -3.60 45.63
C MET A 1 17.20 -2.58 44.61
N GLU A 2 16.49 -1.48 44.36
CA GLU A 2 16.92 -0.45 43.39
C GLU A 2 18.33 0.16 43.61
N PRO A 3 18.74 0.57 44.83
CA PRO A 3 20.09 1.12 45.02
C PRO A 3 21.19 0.06 44.90
N PHE A 4 20.85 -1.21 45.09
CA PHE A 4 21.74 -2.35 44.91
C PHE A 4 21.94 -2.64 43.42
N TRP A 5 20.84 -2.77 42.67
CA TRP A 5 20.88 -3.07 41.25
C TRP A 5 21.58 -1.98 40.44
N LYS A 6 21.42 -0.71 40.85
CA LYS A 6 22.16 0.39 40.25
C LYS A 6 23.68 0.20 40.33
N ARG A 7 24.21 -0.29 41.46
CA ARG A 7 25.64 -0.58 41.60
C ARG A 7 26.09 -1.77 40.74
N VAL A 8 25.25 -2.79 40.60
CA VAL A 8 25.51 -3.92 39.71
C VAL A 8 25.56 -3.47 38.25
N LEU A 9 24.64 -2.58 37.84
CA LEU A 9 24.63 -1.99 36.51
C LEU A 9 25.86 -1.09 36.26
N GLU A 10 26.26 -0.27 37.23
CA GLU A 10 27.48 0.55 37.14
C GLU A 10 28.75 -0.30 36.92
N GLU A 11 28.78 -1.51 37.47
CA GLU A 11 29.93 -2.41 37.32
C GLU A 11 29.90 -3.22 36.03
N LEU A 12 28.71 -3.59 35.55
CA LEU A 12 28.53 -4.18 34.23
C LEU A 12 28.81 -3.20 33.09
N GLU A 13 28.55 -1.90 33.30
CA GLU A 13 28.85 -0.86 32.30
C GLU A 13 30.36 -0.72 32.04
N LYS A 14 31.20 -1.09 33.02
CA LYS A 14 32.67 -1.05 32.88
C LYS A 14 33.23 -2.26 32.15
N THR A 15 32.56 -3.42 32.24
CA THR A 15 33.06 -4.70 31.73
C THR A 15 32.42 -5.10 30.41
N VAL A 16 31.22 -4.57 30.11
CA VAL A 16 30.44 -4.91 28.91
C VAL A 16 30.49 -3.76 27.90
N PRO A 17 30.65 -4.04 26.58
CA PRO A 17 30.62 -3.01 25.55
C PRO A 17 29.34 -2.17 25.60
N SER A 18 29.44 -0.84 25.43
CA SER A 18 28.32 0.10 25.65
C SER A 18 27.04 -0.21 24.86
N GLN A 19 27.18 -0.71 23.63
CA GLN A 19 26.03 -1.13 22.80
C GLN A 19 25.34 -2.40 23.34
N THR A 20 26.11 -3.31 23.93
CA THR A 20 25.58 -4.52 24.57
C THR A 20 24.91 -4.17 25.89
N PHE A 21 25.53 -3.29 26.67
CA PHE A 21 24.98 -2.80 27.92
C PHE A 21 23.63 -2.12 27.73
N SER A 22 23.53 -1.16 26.79
CA SER A 22 22.28 -0.42 26.54
C SER A 22 21.12 -1.30 26.08
N THR A 23 21.44 -2.36 25.33
CA THR A 23 20.44 -3.18 24.65
C THR A 23 20.00 -4.39 25.47
N TRP A 24 20.91 -4.96 26.26
CA TRP A 24 20.70 -6.28 26.87
C TRP A 24 20.84 -6.32 28.38
N ILE A 25 21.59 -5.38 28.97
CA ILE A 25 21.82 -5.31 30.43
C ILE A 25 20.94 -4.25 31.08
N SER A 26 20.86 -3.06 30.50
CA SER A 26 20.02 -1.95 30.99
C SER A 26 18.52 -2.31 31.12
N PRO A 27 17.91 -3.11 30.22
CA PRO A 27 16.50 -3.51 30.34
C PRO A 27 16.21 -4.57 31.41
N LEU A 28 17.23 -5.10 32.08
CA LEU A 28 17.07 -6.09 33.13
C LEU A 28 16.64 -5.42 34.44
N GLU A 29 15.63 -5.99 35.09
CA GLU A 29 15.09 -5.45 36.35
C GLU A 29 15.28 -6.46 37.48
N PRO A 30 15.67 -6.03 38.69
CA PRO A 30 15.80 -6.93 39.82
C PRO A 30 14.39 -7.28 40.33
N LEU A 31 14.00 -8.55 40.35
CA LEU A 31 12.69 -8.95 40.88
C LEU A 31 12.77 -9.20 42.38
N GLU A 32 13.60 -10.14 42.81
CA GLU A 32 13.69 -10.54 44.21
C GLU A 32 14.99 -11.30 44.49
N ILE A 33 15.45 -11.24 45.75
CA ILE A 33 16.50 -12.12 46.27
C ILE A 33 15.84 -13.03 47.29
N ARG A 34 15.94 -14.35 47.11
CA ARG A 34 15.41 -15.37 48.01
C ARG A 34 16.55 -16.27 48.47
N GLY A 35 17.10 -16.01 49.65
CA GLY A 35 18.28 -16.72 50.14
C GLY A 35 19.45 -16.51 49.18
N ASP A 36 19.96 -17.62 48.62
CA ASP A 36 21.09 -17.60 47.68
C ASP A 36 20.67 -17.41 46.21
N LEU A 37 19.38 -17.21 45.92
CA LEU A 37 18.86 -17.04 44.56
C LEU A 37 18.50 -15.58 44.28
N PHE A 38 19.05 -15.03 43.20
CA PHE A 38 18.70 -13.71 42.68
C PHE A 38 17.90 -13.83 41.38
N VAL A 39 16.66 -13.34 41.40
CA VAL A 39 15.73 -13.40 40.27
C VAL A 39 15.73 -12.06 39.54
N ILE A 40 16.02 -12.11 38.24
CA ILE A 40 16.09 -10.94 37.35
C ILE A 40 14.98 -11.04 36.31
N ALA A 41 14.19 -9.98 36.19
CA ALA A 41 13.18 -9.82 35.16
C ALA A 41 13.83 -9.57 33.80
N VAL A 42 13.43 -10.37 32.81
CA VAL A 42 13.78 -10.18 31.41
C VAL A 42 12.54 -9.81 30.58
N PRO A 43 12.69 -9.01 29.51
CA PRO A 43 11.57 -8.60 28.66
C PRO A 43 10.84 -9.76 27.97
N ASN A 44 11.57 -10.80 27.56
CA ASN A 44 11.03 -11.99 26.88
C ASN A 44 12.03 -13.15 26.97
N ARG A 45 11.67 -14.33 26.45
CA ARG A 45 12.52 -15.52 26.47
C ARG A 45 13.80 -15.37 25.64
N PHE A 46 13.74 -14.63 24.53
CA PHE A 46 14.89 -14.39 23.66
C PHE A 46 16.03 -13.63 24.38
N PHE A 47 15.71 -12.76 25.34
CA PHE A 47 16.73 -12.14 26.20
C PHE A 47 17.52 -13.18 27.03
N ILE A 48 16.87 -14.26 27.50
CA ILE A 48 17.54 -15.30 28.29
C ILE A 48 18.51 -16.08 27.40
N ASP A 49 18.04 -16.49 26.23
CA ASP A 49 18.83 -17.28 25.28
C ASP A 49 20.04 -16.47 24.80
N TRP A 50 19.84 -15.18 24.49
CA TRP A 50 20.91 -14.29 24.06
C TRP A 50 21.96 -14.02 25.16
N LEU A 51 21.56 -13.81 26.41
CA LEU A 51 22.49 -13.61 27.54
C LEU A 51 23.37 -14.85 27.78
N LYS A 52 22.83 -16.05 27.54
CA LYS A 52 23.58 -17.32 27.63
C LYS A 52 24.54 -17.49 26.46
N ASP A 53 24.10 -17.22 25.24
CA ASP A 53 24.90 -17.39 24.02
C ASP A 53 26.12 -16.44 23.99
N GLN A 54 26.04 -15.30 24.67
CA GLN A 54 27.14 -14.33 24.78
C GLN A 54 27.96 -14.46 26.08
N ASP A 55 27.74 -15.51 26.88
CA ASP A 55 28.38 -15.75 28.18
C ASP A 55 28.30 -14.53 29.13
N LEU A 56 27.19 -13.78 29.07
CA LEU A 56 26.99 -12.60 29.92
C LEU A 56 26.37 -12.96 31.26
N VAL A 57 25.82 -14.17 31.41
CA VAL A 57 25.27 -14.66 32.67
C VAL A 57 26.37 -14.78 33.74
N SER A 58 27.57 -15.23 33.35
CA SER A 58 28.74 -15.28 34.22
C SER A 58 29.18 -13.87 34.63
N SER A 59 29.25 -12.94 33.69
CA SER A 59 29.57 -11.53 33.96
C SER A 59 28.56 -10.86 34.92
N ILE A 60 27.26 -11.14 34.79
CA ILE A 60 26.24 -10.66 35.73
C ILE A 60 26.43 -11.31 37.10
N SER A 61 26.79 -12.60 37.16
CA SER A 61 27.07 -13.31 38.41
C SER A 61 28.26 -12.69 39.15
N ASP A 62 29.35 -12.42 38.43
CA ASP A 62 30.57 -11.81 38.98
C ASP A 62 30.30 -10.38 39.50
N ALA A 63 29.54 -9.59 38.74
CA ALA A 63 29.14 -8.25 39.16
C ALA A 63 28.23 -8.26 40.39
N VAL A 64 27.33 -9.23 40.50
CA VAL A 64 26.48 -9.43 41.68
C VAL A 64 27.33 -9.87 42.88
N GLU A 65 28.26 -10.82 42.70
CA GLU A 65 29.15 -11.29 43.77
C GLU A 65 30.05 -10.16 44.30
N LEU A 66 30.58 -9.30 43.41
CA LEU A 66 31.42 -8.18 43.80
C LEU A 66 30.66 -7.13 44.63
N VAL A 67 29.36 -6.95 44.37
CA VAL A 67 28.51 -5.98 45.09
C VAL A 67 27.93 -6.57 46.39
N VAL A 68 27.58 -7.87 46.42
CA VAL A 68 26.98 -8.53 47.59
C VAL A 68 28.04 -9.11 48.54
N GLY A 69 29.22 -9.48 48.03
CA GLY A 69 30.29 -10.16 48.76
C GLY A 69 30.09 -11.67 48.92
N THR A 70 29.02 -12.23 48.37
CA THR A 70 28.71 -13.67 48.36
C THR A 70 28.14 -14.07 47.02
N LYS A 71 28.45 -15.28 46.57
CA LYS A 71 27.97 -15.82 45.30
C LYS A 71 26.48 -16.16 45.37
N LEU A 72 25.68 -15.51 44.51
CA LEU A 72 24.25 -15.79 44.34
C LEU A 72 24.01 -16.52 43.01
N GLU A 73 23.09 -17.48 43.01
CA GLU A 73 22.61 -18.13 41.80
C GLU A 73 21.66 -17.19 41.05
N ILE A 74 21.83 -17.03 39.73
CA ILE A 74 20.99 -16.14 38.92
C ILE A 74 19.90 -16.94 38.21
N SER A 75 18.65 -16.51 38.39
CA SER A 75 17.51 -16.99 37.63
C SER A 75 16.83 -15.86 36.88
N PHE A 76 16.35 -16.14 35.66
CA PHE A 76 15.66 -15.16 34.83
C PHE A 76 14.17 -15.48 34.72
N GLU A 77 13.33 -14.48 34.96
CA GLU A 77 11.88 -14.59 34.80
C GLU A 77 11.33 -13.58 33.79
N ILE A 78 10.41 -14.02 32.93
CA ILE A 78 9.78 -13.14 31.93
C ILE A 78 8.79 -12.21 32.63
N LYS A 79 8.90 -10.90 32.36
CA LYS A 79 8.01 -9.86 32.90
C LYS A 79 6.54 -10.15 32.54
N LYS A 80 5.79 -10.75 33.47
CA LYS A 80 4.36 -11.06 33.30
C LYS A 80 3.53 -9.77 33.37
N LYS A 81 2.95 -9.34 32.24
CA LYS A 81 1.91 -8.30 32.21
C LYS A 81 0.68 -8.80 32.98
N ARG A 82 0.37 -8.17 34.12
CA ARG A 82 -0.96 -8.22 34.74
C ARG A 82 -1.82 -7.10 34.15
N THR A 83 -3.04 -7.44 33.76
CA THR A 83 -4.18 -6.53 33.59
C THR A 83 -5.35 -7.11 34.40
N PRO A 84 -6.34 -6.33 34.87
CA PRO A 84 -6.36 -4.90 35.23
C PRO A 84 -7.05 -4.64 36.60
N ASN A 85 -6.64 -3.61 37.36
CA ASN A 85 -7.54 -2.58 37.93
C ASN A 85 -6.80 -1.59 38.86
N GLU A 86 -7.03 -0.32 38.55
CA GLU A 86 -7.09 0.87 39.42
C GLU A 86 -6.06 1.04 40.55
N THR A 87 -5.04 1.84 40.27
CA THR A 87 -4.81 3.09 41.01
C THR A 87 -3.91 4.02 40.19
N SER A 88 -4.55 5.02 39.59
CA SER A 88 -3.93 6.04 38.77
C SER A 88 -3.11 7.02 39.61
N LEU A 89 -1.79 7.07 39.39
CA LEU A 89 -1.03 8.31 39.57
C LEU A 89 -1.30 9.20 38.35
N LYS A 90 -2.13 10.22 38.58
CA LYS A 90 -2.53 11.23 37.59
C LYS A 90 -1.35 12.13 37.25
N ILE A 91 -0.69 11.86 36.13
CA ILE A 91 -0.12 12.93 35.29
C ILE A 91 -1.29 13.43 34.42
N PRO A 92 -1.50 14.74 34.22
CA PRO A 92 -2.78 15.26 33.73
C PRO A 92 -3.17 14.63 32.40
N LYS A 93 -4.27 13.86 32.39
CA LYS A 93 -5.03 13.53 31.19
C LYS A 93 -5.71 14.81 30.71
N GLY A 94 -4.94 15.68 30.07
CA GLY A 94 -5.50 16.69 29.17
C GLY A 94 -6.09 15.92 27.99
N GLY A 95 -7.43 15.80 27.97
CA GLY A 95 -8.27 15.25 26.90
C GLY A 95 -7.61 14.16 26.04
N ALA A 96 -7.66 12.89 26.47
CA ALA A 96 -7.31 11.80 25.57
C ALA A 96 -8.37 11.76 24.46
N GLU A 97 -8.12 12.50 23.37
CA GLU A 97 -8.82 12.29 22.12
C GLU A 97 -8.66 10.81 21.78
N ASN A 98 -9.79 10.14 21.55
CA ASN A 98 -9.82 8.78 21.02
C ASN A 98 -8.91 8.75 19.79
N TRP A 99 -7.95 7.81 19.71
CA TRP A 99 -7.01 7.74 18.58
C TRP A 99 -7.75 7.64 17.24
N LYS A 100 -8.98 7.09 17.24
CA LYS A 100 -9.87 7.05 16.08
C LYS A 100 -10.31 8.45 15.64
N ASP A 101 -10.63 9.33 16.59
CA ASP A 101 -11.01 10.72 16.30
C ASP A 101 -9.80 11.49 15.77
N ARG A 102 -8.61 11.27 16.37
CA ARG A 102 -7.34 11.81 15.86
C ARG A 102 -7.03 11.31 14.44
N SER A 103 -7.18 10.01 14.20
CA SER A 103 -7.03 9.39 12.87
C SER A 103 -7.88 10.14 11.83
N LEU A 104 -9.18 10.30 12.11
CA LEU A 104 -10.09 11.01 11.21
C LEU A 104 -9.66 12.48 10.99
N LYS A 105 -9.25 13.19 12.05
CA LYS A 105 -8.80 14.59 11.96
C LYS A 105 -7.56 14.77 11.08
N ILE A 106 -6.66 13.79 11.04
CA ILE A 106 -5.44 13.85 10.23
C ILE A 106 -5.59 13.18 8.85
N GLY A 107 -6.81 12.75 8.49
CA GLY A 107 -7.12 12.15 7.19
C GLY A 107 -6.85 10.65 7.09
N LEU A 108 -6.52 9.97 8.20
CA LEU A 108 -6.42 8.52 8.25
C LEU A 108 -7.78 7.86 8.46
N ASN A 109 -7.98 6.69 7.86
CA ASN A 109 -9.14 5.84 8.09
C ASN A 109 -8.90 4.92 9.30
N PRO A 110 -9.64 5.07 10.43
CA PRO A 110 -9.44 4.25 11.62
C PRO A 110 -9.83 2.77 11.45
N ARG A 111 -10.50 2.41 10.34
CA ARG A 111 -10.81 1.02 10.00
C ARG A 111 -9.65 0.29 9.31
N HIS A 112 -8.69 1.03 8.76
CA HIS A 112 -7.52 0.45 8.08
C HIS A 112 -6.41 0.22 9.11
N THR A 113 -6.34 -1.00 9.64
CA THR A 113 -5.39 -1.44 10.66
C THR A 113 -4.72 -2.72 10.20
N PHE A 114 -3.62 -3.12 10.86
CA PHE A 114 -2.99 -4.42 10.56
C PHE A 114 -3.95 -5.58 10.82
N ASP A 115 -4.79 -5.51 11.86
CA ASP A 115 -5.77 -6.54 12.19
C ASP A 115 -6.87 -6.71 11.13
N SER A 116 -7.18 -5.64 10.38
CA SER A 116 -8.14 -5.67 9.28
C SER A 116 -7.49 -5.98 7.92
N PHE A 117 -6.16 -6.09 7.85
CA PHE A 117 -5.44 -6.46 6.63
C PHE A 117 -5.26 -7.99 6.58
N VAL A 118 -5.72 -8.61 5.50
CA VAL A 118 -5.55 -10.07 5.31
C VAL A 118 -4.21 -10.33 4.65
N VAL A 119 -3.37 -11.11 5.34
CA VAL A 119 -2.04 -11.48 4.88
C VAL A 119 -2.11 -12.77 4.07
N GLY A 120 -1.42 -12.77 2.93
CA GLY A 120 -1.22 -13.94 2.07
C GLY A 120 0.12 -13.83 1.33
N PRO A 121 0.52 -14.85 0.56
CA PRO A 121 1.83 -14.91 -0.08
C PRO A 121 2.16 -13.69 -0.95
N SER A 122 1.14 -13.08 -1.57
CA SER A 122 1.27 -11.94 -2.47
C SER A 122 1.56 -10.60 -1.78
N ASN A 123 1.40 -10.53 -0.44
CA ASN A 123 1.49 -9.28 0.32
C ASN A 123 2.20 -9.42 1.68
N GLU A 124 2.67 -10.62 2.02
CA GLU A 124 3.30 -10.95 3.30
C GLU A 124 4.52 -10.07 3.58
N PHE A 125 5.40 -9.90 2.59
CA PHE A 125 6.59 -9.07 2.73
C PHE A 125 6.25 -7.60 2.97
N ALA A 126 5.32 -7.03 2.21
CA ALA A 126 4.87 -5.66 2.41
C ALA A 126 4.20 -5.45 3.78
N ASN A 127 3.44 -6.43 4.25
CA ASN A 127 2.85 -6.39 5.60
C ASN A 127 3.93 -6.41 6.68
N ALA A 128 4.90 -7.33 6.59
CA ALA A 128 6.00 -7.45 7.54
C ALA A 128 6.87 -6.19 7.57
N ALA A 129 7.22 -5.64 6.40
CA ALA A 129 7.92 -4.37 6.26
C ALA A 129 7.16 -3.20 6.91
N SER A 130 5.85 -3.13 6.65
CA SER A 130 4.98 -2.10 7.23
C SER A 130 4.91 -2.21 8.75
N LEU A 131 4.81 -3.43 9.30
CA LEU A 131 4.82 -3.68 10.74
C LEU A 131 6.16 -3.29 11.39
N ALA A 132 7.28 -3.60 10.74
CA ALA A 132 8.61 -3.24 11.23
C ALA A 132 8.77 -1.71 11.34
N VAL A 133 8.34 -0.98 10.30
CA VAL A 133 8.38 0.49 10.29
C VAL A 133 7.39 1.09 11.29
N ALA A 134 6.21 0.48 11.46
CA ALA A 134 5.24 0.92 12.45
C ALA A 134 5.80 0.83 13.88
N LYS A 135 6.56 -0.23 14.19
CA LYS A 135 7.23 -0.48 15.48
C LYS A 135 8.59 0.21 15.65
N ASP A 136 9.00 1.04 14.69
CA ASP A 136 10.32 1.68 14.67
C ASP A 136 11.49 0.69 14.76
N ALA A 137 11.32 -0.52 14.22
CA ALA A 137 12.36 -1.54 14.16
C ALA A 137 13.32 -1.24 13.00
N ASN A 138 14.61 -1.05 13.30
CA ASN A 138 15.71 -0.78 12.38
C ASN A 138 15.57 0.50 11.54
N SER A 139 16.49 1.45 11.73
CA SER A 139 16.55 2.70 10.96
C SER A 139 16.77 2.51 9.45
N ASN A 140 17.27 1.34 9.03
CA ASN A 140 17.60 1.05 7.63
C ASN A 140 16.37 0.88 6.72
N TYR A 141 15.16 0.81 7.28
CA TYR A 141 13.94 0.69 6.48
C TYR A 141 13.32 2.04 6.10
N ASN A 142 13.98 3.14 6.44
CA ASN A 142 13.51 4.48 6.12
C ASN A 142 14.19 4.98 4.83
N PRO A 143 13.45 5.47 3.82
CA PRO A 143 11.99 5.40 3.68
C PRO A 143 11.53 3.99 3.34
N LEU A 144 10.27 3.70 3.70
CA LEU A 144 9.57 2.52 3.20
C LEU A 144 8.82 2.90 1.92
N PHE A 145 9.08 2.19 0.84
CA PHE A 145 8.41 2.36 -0.45
C PHE A 145 7.55 1.12 -0.75
N ILE A 146 6.23 1.28 -0.68
CA ILE A 146 5.27 0.21 -0.97
C ILE A 146 4.75 0.38 -2.40
N TYR A 147 4.90 -0.61 -3.25
CA TYR A 147 4.40 -0.53 -4.62
C TYR A 147 3.60 -1.73 -5.07
N GLY A 148 2.77 -1.56 -6.10
CA GLY A 148 1.94 -2.63 -6.65
C GLY A 148 0.74 -2.06 -7.41
N GLY A 149 0.01 -2.90 -8.14
CA GLY A 149 -1.15 -2.50 -8.94
C GLY A 149 -2.25 -1.75 -8.15
N VAL A 150 -3.22 -1.21 -8.90
CA VAL A 150 -4.36 -0.47 -8.31
C VAL A 150 -5.19 -1.40 -7.42
N GLY A 151 -5.61 -0.90 -6.25
CA GLY A 151 -6.54 -1.62 -5.39
C GLY A 151 -5.96 -2.88 -4.75
N LEU A 152 -4.64 -2.95 -4.50
CA LEU A 152 -4.01 -4.10 -3.82
C LEU A 152 -3.75 -3.89 -2.31
N GLY A 153 -4.17 -2.76 -1.74
CA GLY A 153 -4.05 -2.51 -0.29
C GLY A 153 -2.90 -1.59 0.13
N LYS A 154 -2.22 -0.92 -0.80
CA LYS A 154 -1.19 0.09 -0.51
C LYS A 154 -1.65 1.16 0.48
N THR A 155 -2.76 1.84 0.17
CA THR A 155 -3.38 2.83 1.05
C THR A 155 -3.78 2.23 2.40
N HIS A 156 -4.23 0.97 2.44
CA HIS A 156 -4.57 0.28 3.69
C HIS A 156 -3.32 0.15 4.57
N LEU A 157 -2.20 -0.34 4.03
CA LEU A 157 -0.95 -0.47 4.77
C LEU A 157 -0.40 0.88 5.25
N LEU A 158 -0.44 1.92 4.42
CA LEU A 158 -0.08 3.29 4.84
C LEU A 158 -0.90 3.74 6.04
N ASN A 159 -2.22 3.55 5.98
CA ASN A 159 -3.11 3.89 7.08
C ASN A 159 -2.87 3.03 8.32
N ALA A 160 -2.59 1.74 8.14
CA ALA A 160 -2.30 0.83 9.23
C ALA A 160 -1.03 1.24 10.01
N ILE A 161 0.03 1.67 9.31
CA ILE A 161 1.25 2.21 9.92
C ILE A 161 0.91 3.46 10.75
N GLY A 162 0.20 4.43 10.16
CA GLY A 162 -0.19 5.66 10.87
C GLY A 162 -1.06 5.39 12.09
N ASN A 163 -2.07 4.53 11.95
CA ASN A 163 -2.97 4.16 13.04
C ASN A 163 -2.24 3.43 14.16
N HIS A 164 -1.34 2.50 13.84
CA HIS A 164 -0.53 1.80 14.84
C HIS A 164 0.31 2.78 15.65
N LYS A 165 1.02 3.69 14.97
CA LYS A 165 1.82 4.74 15.63
C LYS A 165 0.97 5.68 16.50
N LEU A 166 -0.24 6.04 16.05
CA LEU A 166 -1.17 6.84 16.87
C LEU A 166 -1.68 6.11 18.11
N GLN A 167 -1.90 4.79 18.00
CA GLN A 167 -2.35 3.97 19.13
C GLN A 167 -1.27 3.90 20.21
N GLU A 168 0.00 3.78 19.82
CA GLU A 168 1.14 3.77 20.74
C GLU A 168 1.43 5.16 21.32
N ASN A 169 1.41 6.19 20.47
CA ASN A 169 1.65 7.57 20.90
C ASN A 169 0.68 8.55 20.21
N PRO A 170 -0.44 8.90 20.87
CA PRO A 170 -1.43 9.83 20.34
C PRO A 170 -0.90 11.24 20.07
N ARG A 171 0.27 11.60 20.62
CA ARG A 171 0.89 12.93 20.47
C ARG A 171 1.78 13.05 19.23
N LEU A 172 2.08 11.95 18.54
CA LEU A 172 2.90 12.00 17.32
C LEU A 172 2.28 12.92 16.28
N LYS A 173 3.13 13.68 15.59
CA LYS A 173 2.75 14.49 14.44
C LYS A 173 2.82 13.64 13.19
N ILE A 174 1.68 13.09 12.79
CA ILE A 174 1.56 12.28 11.57
C ILE A 174 0.88 13.11 10.48
N CYS A 175 1.48 13.13 9.30
CA CYS A 175 0.89 13.69 8.10
C CYS A 175 0.61 12.57 7.11
N PHE A 176 -0.67 12.36 6.79
CA PHE A 176 -1.10 11.56 5.66
C PHE A 176 -1.53 12.49 4.54
N VAL A 177 -0.98 12.28 3.34
CA VAL A 177 -1.26 13.14 2.19
C VAL A 177 -1.17 12.34 0.89
N THR A 178 -1.99 12.67 -0.11
CA THR A 178 -1.78 12.18 -1.47
C THR A 178 -0.84 13.12 -2.21
N SER A 179 -0.10 12.61 -3.20
CA SER A 179 0.78 13.46 -4.02
C SER A 179 0.04 14.59 -4.75
N GLU A 180 -1.23 14.36 -5.08
CA GLU A 180 -2.10 15.38 -5.65
C GLU A 180 -2.45 16.47 -4.63
N SER A 181 -2.88 16.10 -3.41
CA SER A 181 -3.16 17.07 -2.34
C SER A 181 -1.93 17.89 -1.98
N PHE A 182 -0.75 17.26 -1.93
CA PHE A 182 0.53 17.96 -1.72
C PHE A 182 0.81 18.98 -2.82
N THR A 183 0.60 18.60 -4.10
CA THR A 183 0.72 19.51 -5.26
C THR A 183 -0.22 20.71 -5.12
N ASN A 184 -1.50 20.44 -4.84
CA ASN A 184 -2.53 21.48 -4.78
C ASN A 184 -2.25 22.47 -3.63
N GLU A 185 -1.83 21.96 -2.47
CA GLU A 185 -1.46 22.81 -1.34
C GLU A 185 -0.21 23.64 -1.62
N LEU A 186 0.77 23.09 -2.35
CA LEU A 186 1.94 23.84 -2.82
C LEU A 186 1.53 24.99 -3.75
N ILE A 187 0.67 24.73 -4.73
CA ILE A 187 0.17 25.75 -5.67
C ILE A 187 -0.56 26.86 -4.91
N GLN A 188 -1.44 26.50 -3.98
CA GLN A 188 -2.17 27.47 -3.16
C GLN A 188 -1.23 28.29 -2.26
N SER A 189 -0.19 27.66 -1.70
CA SER A 189 0.79 28.33 -0.85
C SER A 189 1.68 29.30 -1.63
N LEU A 190 2.04 28.95 -2.88
CA LEU A 190 2.73 29.85 -3.80
C LEU A 190 1.86 31.04 -4.17
N ALA A 191 0.61 30.81 -4.56
CA ALA A 191 -0.32 31.88 -4.95
C ALA A 191 -0.58 32.87 -3.81
N ASN A 192 -0.63 32.39 -2.56
CA ASN A 192 -0.93 33.20 -1.39
C ASN A 192 0.32 33.69 -0.63
N ASN A 193 1.54 33.48 -1.14
CA ASN A 193 2.80 33.81 -0.45
C ASN A 193 2.98 33.15 0.94
N LYS A 194 2.46 31.93 1.12
CA LYS A 194 2.46 31.17 2.39
C LYS A 194 3.43 29.97 2.39
N MET A 195 4.50 30.03 1.59
CA MET A 195 5.47 28.93 1.50
C MET A 195 6.15 28.58 2.82
N SER A 196 6.33 29.54 3.72
CA SER A 196 6.90 29.30 5.05
C SER A 196 5.97 28.40 5.89
N GLU A 197 4.66 28.62 5.84
CA GLU A 197 3.66 27.81 6.54
C GLU A 197 3.61 26.39 5.97
N PHE A 198 3.62 26.26 4.64
CA PHE A 198 3.70 24.98 3.95
C PHE A 198 4.90 24.15 4.42
N ARG A 199 6.09 24.75 4.41
CA ARG A 199 7.33 24.07 4.84
C ARG A 199 7.28 23.69 6.31
N ALA A 200 6.79 24.59 7.18
CA ALA A 200 6.66 24.32 8.61
C ALA A 200 5.69 23.16 8.87
N LYS A 201 4.57 23.09 8.14
CA LYS A 201 3.60 21.99 8.23
C LYS A 201 4.28 20.67 7.92
N TYR A 202 4.87 20.49 6.75
CA TYR A 202 5.40 19.18 6.34
C TYR A 202 6.71 18.80 7.03
N ARG A 203 7.64 19.74 7.23
CA ARG A 203 8.99 19.45 7.77
C ARG A 203 9.04 19.34 9.31
N SER A 204 7.93 19.56 10.00
CA SER A 204 7.82 19.40 11.46
C SER A 204 7.17 18.08 11.89
N MET A 205 6.82 17.22 10.93
CA MET A 205 6.16 15.94 11.19
C MET A 205 7.15 14.90 11.73
N ASP A 206 6.64 14.01 12.57
CA ASP A 206 7.38 12.83 13.04
C ASP A 206 7.26 11.67 12.04
N VAL A 207 6.12 11.61 11.34
CA VAL A 207 5.80 10.60 10.34
C VAL A 207 5.17 11.27 9.12
N LEU A 208 5.73 11.02 7.94
CA LEU A 208 5.18 11.44 6.65
C LEU A 208 4.73 10.20 5.87
N LEU A 209 3.43 10.11 5.61
CA LEU A 209 2.79 9.05 4.83
C LEU A 209 2.28 9.67 3.52
N VAL A 210 2.88 9.27 2.39
CA VAL A 210 2.56 9.83 1.08
C VAL A 210 1.97 8.75 0.18
N ASP A 211 0.70 8.92 -0.18
CA ASP A 211 -0.01 8.00 -1.08
C ASP A 211 0.16 8.42 -2.55
N ASP A 212 0.25 7.44 -3.43
CA ASP A 212 0.29 7.57 -4.89
C ASP A 212 1.37 8.55 -5.40
N ILE A 213 2.64 8.30 -5.06
CA ILE A 213 3.81 9.12 -5.43
C ILE A 213 4.00 9.29 -6.95
N GLN A 214 3.44 8.39 -7.76
CA GLN A 214 3.46 8.48 -9.23
C GLN A 214 2.84 9.78 -9.75
N PHE A 215 1.91 10.41 -9.01
CA PHE A 215 1.28 11.66 -9.43
C PHE A 215 2.18 12.90 -9.28
N LEU A 216 3.42 12.74 -8.78
CA LEU A 216 4.45 13.77 -8.88
C LEU A 216 5.11 13.84 -10.26
N ALA A 217 4.94 12.80 -11.09
CA ALA A 217 5.45 12.76 -12.45
C ALA A 217 5.08 14.05 -13.21
N ARG A 218 6.04 14.61 -13.95
CA ARG A 218 5.89 15.84 -14.77
C ARG A 218 5.60 17.13 -14.00
N LYS A 219 5.61 17.11 -12.67
CA LYS A 219 5.42 18.30 -11.83
C LYS A 219 6.73 18.78 -11.22
N GLU A 220 7.64 19.29 -12.03
CA GLU A 220 9.02 19.65 -11.64
C GLU A 220 9.10 20.46 -10.33
N ARG A 221 8.36 21.57 -10.23
CA ARG A 221 8.33 22.40 -9.01
C ARG A 221 7.85 21.63 -7.77
N THR A 222 6.91 20.70 -7.95
CA THR A 222 6.41 19.88 -6.84
C THR A 222 7.43 18.82 -6.45
N GLN A 223 8.09 18.19 -7.43
CA GLN A 223 9.18 17.25 -7.18
C GLN A 223 10.33 17.90 -6.41
N GLU A 224 10.71 19.12 -6.78
CA GLU A 224 11.75 19.89 -6.09
C GLU A 224 11.40 20.17 -4.63
N GLU A 225 10.21 20.74 -4.36
CA GLU A 225 9.82 21.03 -2.98
C GLU A 225 9.58 19.76 -2.15
N PHE A 226 9.10 18.68 -2.78
CA PHE A 226 9.00 17.36 -2.15
C PHE A 226 10.39 16.81 -1.80
N PHE A 227 11.38 16.92 -2.70
CA PHE A 227 12.76 16.50 -2.45
C PHE A 227 13.35 17.22 -1.22
N HIS A 228 13.14 18.53 -1.10
CA HIS A 228 13.61 19.28 0.07
C HIS A 228 12.89 18.89 1.35
N THR A 229 11.59 18.63 1.29
CA THR A 229 10.79 18.16 2.42
C THR A 229 11.25 16.78 2.89
N PHE A 230 11.46 15.87 1.94
CA PHE A 230 11.97 14.52 2.18
C PHE A 230 13.34 14.57 2.87
N ASN A 231 14.29 15.36 2.36
CA ASN A 231 15.62 15.52 2.97
C ASN A 231 15.53 16.02 4.41
N ALA A 232 14.77 17.09 4.65
CA ALA A 232 14.67 17.71 5.96
C ALA A 232 14.10 16.75 7.02
N LEU A 233 13.19 15.86 6.63
CA LEU A 233 12.65 14.83 7.51
C LEU A 233 13.63 13.66 7.68
N TYR A 234 14.26 13.21 6.60
CA TYR A 234 15.19 12.10 6.61
C TYR A 234 16.43 12.38 7.48
N GLU A 235 17.04 13.56 7.34
CA GLU A 235 18.19 14.00 8.13
C GLU A 235 17.89 14.06 9.63
N ARG A 236 16.61 14.31 9.98
CA ARG A 236 16.11 14.31 11.36
C ARG A 236 15.62 12.94 11.82
N GLN A 237 15.91 11.88 11.05
CA GLN A 237 15.49 10.51 11.31
C GLN A 237 13.98 10.36 11.52
N LYS A 238 13.19 11.16 10.80
CA LYS A 238 11.72 11.06 10.82
C LYS A 238 11.27 9.97 9.87
N SER A 239 10.18 9.28 10.21
CA SER A 239 9.68 8.14 9.44
C SER A 239 9.01 8.62 8.16
N ILE A 240 9.43 8.08 7.02
CA ILE A 240 8.86 8.39 5.71
C ILE A 240 8.35 7.09 5.08
N VAL A 241 7.07 7.07 4.70
CA VAL A 241 6.45 5.94 4.01
C VAL A 241 5.77 6.45 2.75
N LEU A 242 6.07 5.81 1.63
CA LEU A 242 5.62 6.19 0.31
C LEU A 242 4.86 5.02 -0.30
N SER A 243 3.80 5.31 -1.06
CA SER A 243 3.10 4.32 -1.87
C SER A 243 3.20 4.67 -3.36
N SER A 244 3.21 3.66 -4.23
CA SER A 244 3.12 3.87 -5.67
C SER A 244 2.43 2.73 -6.42
N ASP A 245 1.84 3.03 -7.57
CA ASP A 245 1.40 2.00 -8.52
C ASP A 245 2.55 1.38 -9.34
N LYS A 246 3.73 2.00 -9.33
CA LYS A 246 4.88 1.65 -10.15
C LYS A 246 6.16 1.58 -9.32
N PHE A 247 7.13 0.81 -9.79
CA PHE A 247 8.46 0.85 -9.20
C PHE A 247 9.13 2.22 -9.43
N PRO A 248 10.01 2.73 -8.56
CA PRO A 248 10.61 4.06 -8.72
C PRO A 248 11.23 4.33 -10.10
N LYS A 249 11.86 3.33 -10.72
CA LYS A 249 12.45 3.44 -12.07
C LYS A 249 11.41 3.52 -13.20
N GLU A 250 10.19 3.06 -12.95
CA GLU A 250 9.10 3.00 -13.93
C GLU A 250 8.20 4.23 -13.88
N ILE A 251 8.35 5.10 -12.88
CA ILE A 251 7.61 6.36 -12.80
C ILE A 251 8.16 7.30 -13.90
N PRO A 252 7.35 7.69 -14.90
CA PRO A 252 7.81 8.55 -15.97
C PRO A 252 8.13 9.94 -15.43
N ASP A 253 9.16 10.60 -15.98
CA ASP A 253 9.47 12.01 -15.70
C ASP A 253 9.65 12.34 -14.20
N LEU A 254 10.03 11.33 -13.40
CA LEU A 254 10.48 11.49 -12.02
C LEU A 254 11.99 11.77 -12.01
N GLU A 255 12.42 12.82 -11.33
CA GLU A 255 13.82 13.22 -11.21
C GLU A 255 14.70 12.09 -10.64
N SER A 256 15.90 11.92 -11.21
CA SER A 256 16.85 10.87 -10.83
C SER A 256 17.21 10.90 -9.34
N ARG A 257 17.34 12.11 -8.76
CA ARG A 257 17.61 12.29 -7.34
C ARG A 257 16.47 11.79 -6.45
N LEU A 258 15.20 11.92 -6.85
CA LEU A 258 14.09 11.36 -6.09
C LEU A 258 14.06 9.83 -6.19
N ARG A 259 14.30 9.28 -7.39
CA ARG A 259 14.39 7.82 -7.59
C ARG A 259 15.42 7.18 -6.66
N SER A 260 16.62 7.74 -6.63
CA SER A 260 17.70 7.26 -5.75
C SER A 260 17.29 7.26 -4.28
N ARG A 261 16.49 8.24 -3.86
CA ARG A 261 15.97 8.37 -2.48
C ARG A 261 14.77 7.50 -2.20
N PHE A 262 14.10 6.98 -3.20
CA PHE A 262 13.07 5.96 -3.00
C PHE A 262 13.72 4.57 -2.93
N GLU A 263 14.84 4.39 -3.65
CA GLU A 263 15.55 3.11 -3.74
C GLU A 263 16.51 2.80 -2.58
N TRP A 264 17.03 3.81 -1.89
CA TRP A 264 18.01 3.61 -0.80
C TRP A 264 17.43 3.00 0.50
N GLY A 265 16.11 2.94 0.62
CA GLY A 265 15.40 2.44 1.80
C GLY A 265 14.87 1.02 1.58
N LEU A 266 13.77 0.67 2.26
CA LEU A 266 13.12 -0.62 2.05
C LEU A 266 12.05 -0.50 0.97
N ILE A 267 12.14 -1.32 -0.08
CA ILE A 267 11.11 -1.41 -1.10
C ILE A 267 10.35 -2.71 -0.91
N ALA A 268 9.02 -2.65 -0.84
CA ALA A 268 8.16 -3.81 -0.71
C ALA A 268 7.05 -3.79 -1.76
N ASP A 269 6.90 -4.91 -2.46
CA ASP A 269 5.88 -5.09 -3.48
C ASP A 269 4.61 -5.74 -2.94
N ILE A 270 3.48 -5.42 -3.58
CA ILE A 270 2.20 -6.08 -3.38
C ILE A 270 1.72 -6.60 -4.72
N GLN A 271 1.49 -7.91 -4.77
CA GLN A 271 0.97 -8.60 -5.95
C GLN A 271 -0.51 -8.93 -5.79
N ALA A 272 -1.15 -9.28 -6.90
CA ALA A 272 -2.55 -9.72 -6.90
C ALA A 272 -2.72 -10.97 -6.03
N PRO A 273 -3.72 -11.01 -5.13
CA PRO A 273 -3.95 -12.15 -4.25
C PRO A 273 -4.45 -13.38 -5.02
N ASP A 274 -4.12 -14.56 -4.51
CA ASP A 274 -4.71 -15.84 -4.93
C ASP A 274 -6.18 -15.95 -4.50
N VAL A 275 -6.86 -17.01 -4.95
CA VAL A 275 -8.30 -17.19 -4.71
C VAL A 275 -8.57 -17.36 -3.21
N GLU A 276 -7.69 -18.07 -2.52
CA GLU A 276 -7.72 -18.33 -1.07
C GLU A 276 -7.66 -17.01 -0.28
N THR A 277 -6.68 -16.15 -0.61
CA THR A 277 -6.53 -14.84 0.03
C THR A 277 -7.71 -13.93 -0.32
N LYS A 278 -8.24 -13.97 -1.55
CA LYS A 278 -9.46 -13.23 -1.92
C LYS A 278 -10.67 -13.65 -1.09
N VAL A 279 -10.87 -14.95 -0.88
CA VAL A 279 -11.96 -15.47 -0.04
C VAL A 279 -11.78 -14.99 1.40
N ALA A 280 -10.56 -15.05 1.95
CA ALA A 280 -10.27 -14.54 3.29
C ALA A 280 -10.53 -13.01 3.41
N ILE A 281 -10.16 -12.22 2.39
CA ILE A 281 -10.47 -10.79 2.31
C ILE A 281 -11.98 -10.55 2.34
N LEU A 282 -12.75 -11.29 1.53
CA LEU A 282 -14.21 -11.19 1.49
C LEU A 282 -14.84 -11.49 2.86
N HIS A 283 -14.42 -12.56 3.53
CA HIS A 283 -14.91 -12.88 4.86
C HIS A 283 -14.55 -11.82 5.89
N LYS A 284 -13.31 -11.30 5.86
CA LYS A 284 -12.88 -10.24 6.77
C LYS A 284 -13.69 -8.96 6.56
N LYS A 285 -13.92 -8.58 5.31
CA LYS A 285 -14.76 -7.44 4.93
C LYS A 285 -16.21 -7.63 5.39
N ALA A 286 -16.78 -8.81 5.14
CA ALA A 286 -18.13 -9.15 5.55
C ALA A 286 -18.30 -9.11 7.07
N GLN A 287 -17.32 -9.60 7.84
CA GLN A 287 -17.31 -9.50 9.31
C GLN A 287 -17.30 -8.03 9.77
N LEU A 288 -16.45 -7.18 9.18
CA LEU A 288 -16.37 -5.76 9.53
C LEU A 288 -17.66 -4.99 9.22
N GLU A 289 -18.39 -5.40 8.18
CA GLU A 289 -19.65 -4.79 7.75
C GLU A 289 -20.88 -5.52 8.29
N THR A 290 -20.71 -6.54 9.13
CA THR A 290 -21.81 -7.37 9.68
C THR A 290 -22.70 -7.99 8.59
N ILE A 291 -22.07 -8.44 7.50
CA ILE A 291 -22.70 -9.12 6.38
C ILE A 291 -22.54 -10.63 6.57
N ASP A 292 -23.65 -11.38 6.52
CA ASP A 292 -23.62 -12.84 6.50
C ASP A 292 -23.43 -13.33 5.05
N ILE A 293 -22.24 -13.81 4.72
CA ILE A 293 -21.90 -14.33 3.40
C ILE A 293 -21.57 -15.83 3.45
N PRO A 294 -22.32 -16.67 2.69
CA PRO A 294 -21.97 -18.07 2.50
C PRO A 294 -20.64 -18.29 1.77
N ASN A 295 -19.91 -19.35 2.14
CA ASN A 295 -18.59 -19.66 1.55
C ASN A 295 -18.63 -19.89 0.04
N ASP A 296 -19.68 -20.52 -0.48
CA ASP A 296 -19.87 -20.74 -1.92
C ASP A 296 -20.02 -19.43 -2.69
N VAL A 297 -20.68 -18.43 -2.10
CA VAL A 297 -20.77 -17.07 -2.65
C VAL A 297 -19.41 -16.38 -2.60
N ALA A 298 -18.68 -16.48 -1.49
CA ALA A 298 -17.35 -15.89 -1.38
C ALA A 298 -16.37 -16.49 -2.41
N MET A 299 -16.39 -17.82 -2.58
CA MET A 299 -15.61 -18.54 -3.58
C MET A 299 -15.96 -18.11 -5.00
N TYR A 300 -17.26 -17.96 -5.29
CA TYR A 300 -17.74 -17.48 -6.59
C TYR A 300 -17.26 -16.06 -6.90
N LEU A 301 -17.37 -15.14 -5.92
CA LEU A 301 -16.87 -13.76 -6.04
C LEU A 301 -15.36 -13.71 -6.29
N ALA A 302 -14.58 -14.50 -5.52
CA ALA A 302 -13.13 -14.58 -5.65
C ALA A 302 -12.66 -15.11 -7.01
N THR A 303 -13.45 -16.02 -7.62
CA THR A 303 -13.13 -16.62 -8.92
C THR A 303 -13.44 -15.69 -10.08
N ILE A 304 -14.54 -14.93 -10.02
CA ILE A 304 -14.95 -14.04 -11.11
C ILE A 304 -14.13 -12.75 -11.17
N VAL A 305 -13.77 -12.20 -10.02
CA VAL A 305 -13.06 -10.92 -9.97
C VAL A 305 -11.55 -11.18 -10.06
N SER A 306 -11.01 -10.98 -11.26
CA SER A 306 -9.58 -11.20 -11.58
C SER A 306 -8.70 -9.96 -11.38
N SER A 307 -9.30 -8.78 -11.31
CA SER A 307 -8.66 -7.46 -11.46
C SER A 307 -7.96 -6.96 -10.19
N ASN A 308 -8.71 -6.59 -9.14
CA ASN A 308 -8.16 -5.98 -7.93
C ASN A 308 -9.10 -6.14 -6.71
N ILE A 309 -8.56 -5.93 -5.50
CA ILE A 309 -9.31 -6.12 -4.24
C ILE A 309 -10.46 -5.11 -4.12
N ARG A 310 -10.32 -3.91 -4.68
CA ARG A 310 -11.39 -2.89 -4.67
C ARG A 310 -12.62 -3.36 -5.43
N GLU A 311 -12.46 -4.00 -6.59
CA GLU A 311 -13.58 -4.59 -7.35
C GLU A 311 -14.18 -5.82 -6.64
N LEU A 312 -13.36 -6.58 -5.93
CA LEU A 312 -13.79 -7.72 -5.13
C LEU A 312 -14.71 -7.25 -3.98
N GLU A 313 -14.25 -6.27 -3.21
CA GLU A 313 -15.04 -5.63 -2.15
C GLU A 313 -16.29 -4.96 -2.70
N GLY A 314 -16.18 -4.25 -3.82
CA GLY A 314 -17.33 -3.62 -4.48
C GLY A 314 -18.38 -4.65 -4.93
N SER A 315 -17.95 -5.84 -5.34
CA SER A 315 -18.86 -6.94 -5.71
C SER A 315 -19.60 -7.49 -4.49
N LEU A 316 -18.91 -7.66 -3.36
CA LEU A 316 -19.55 -8.00 -2.08
C LEU A 316 -20.57 -6.95 -1.67
N THR A 317 -20.19 -5.68 -1.66
CA THR A 317 -21.08 -4.57 -1.27
C THR A 317 -22.32 -4.52 -2.16
N ARG A 318 -22.18 -4.74 -3.48
CA ARG A 318 -23.34 -4.81 -4.41
C ARG A 318 -24.27 -5.96 -4.09
N VAL A 319 -23.73 -7.17 -3.88
CA VAL A 319 -24.55 -8.36 -3.55
C VAL A 319 -25.27 -8.15 -2.21
N ALA A 320 -24.57 -7.64 -1.20
CA ALA A 320 -25.14 -7.35 0.11
C ALA A 320 -26.21 -6.25 0.05
N ALA A 321 -25.97 -5.17 -0.70
CA ALA A 321 -26.95 -4.11 -0.90
C ALA A 321 -28.22 -4.62 -1.57
N PHE A 322 -28.10 -5.44 -2.62
CA PHE A 322 -29.26 -6.02 -3.30
C PHE A 322 -30.06 -6.97 -2.38
N ALA A 323 -29.36 -7.83 -1.62
CA ALA A 323 -29.98 -8.72 -0.64
C ALA A 323 -30.78 -7.92 0.42
N ASN A 324 -30.17 -6.88 0.97
CA ASN A 324 -30.80 -6.00 1.95
C ASN A 324 -32.03 -5.26 1.38
N LEU A 325 -31.92 -4.69 0.17
CA LEU A 325 -33.02 -3.95 -0.47
C LEU A 325 -34.20 -4.85 -0.84
N THR A 326 -33.92 -6.10 -1.25
CA THR A 326 -34.96 -7.09 -1.58
C THR A 326 -35.42 -7.92 -0.38
N ARG A 327 -34.82 -7.71 0.80
CA ARG A 327 -35.03 -8.50 2.02
C ARG A 327 -34.87 -10.00 1.79
N THR A 328 -33.92 -10.37 0.94
CA THR A 328 -33.55 -11.77 0.68
C THR A 328 -32.21 -12.10 1.33
N ARG A 329 -31.93 -13.39 1.53
CA ARG A 329 -30.61 -13.83 1.99
C ARG A 329 -29.62 -13.83 0.83
N ILE A 330 -28.35 -13.63 1.15
CA ILE A 330 -27.27 -13.78 0.17
C ILE A 330 -27.17 -15.26 -0.20
N THR A 331 -27.35 -15.56 -1.49
CA THR A 331 -27.25 -16.91 -2.07
C THR A 331 -26.43 -16.85 -3.35
N LEU A 332 -25.92 -18.00 -3.79
CA LEU A 332 -25.16 -18.11 -5.03
C LEU A 332 -25.97 -17.65 -6.25
N GLU A 333 -27.26 -17.95 -6.29
CA GLU A 333 -28.16 -17.53 -7.37
C GLU A 333 -28.33 -16.00 -7.40
N LEU A 334 -28.52 -15.39 -6.23
CA LEU A 334 -28.59 -13.93 -6.10
C LEU A 334 -27.29 -13.27 -6.57
N ALA A 335 -26.14 -13.79 -6.12
CA ALA A 335 -24.84 -13.28 -6.50
C ALA A 335 -24.62 -13.39 -8.03
N LYS A 336 -24.98 -14.53 -8.64
CA LYS A 336 -24.96 -14.71 -10.10
C LYS A 336 -25.82 -13.66 -10.80
N LYS A 337 -27.06 -13.46 -10.35
CA LYS A 337 -28.00 -12.49 -10.94
C LYS A 337 -27.48 -11.06 -10.87
N VAL A 338 -27.01 -10.62 -9.69
CA VAL A 338 -26.52 -9.24 -9.45
C VAL A 338 -25.23 -8.97 -10.22
N LEU A 339 -24.33 -9.95 -10.30
CA LEU A 339 -23.08 -9.79 -11.02
C LEU A 339 -23.29 -9.92 -12.53
N GLN A 340 -24.22 -10.74 -13.03
CA GLN A 340 -24.56 -10.77 -14.46
C GLN A 340 -25.13 -9.44 -14.95
N SER A 341 -25.95 -8.75 -14.15
CA SER A 341 -26.42 -7.38 -14.47
C SER A 341 -25.31 -6.31 -14.36
N SER A 342 -24.23 -6.61 -13.66
CA SER A 342 -23.05 -5.73 -13.52
C SER A 342 -22.00 -6.00 -14.60
N VAL A 343 -21.88 -7.27 -15.04
CA VAL A 343 -21.06 -7.69 -16.19
C VAL A 343 -21.64 -7.10 -17.49
N SER A 344 -22.95 -6.87 -17.54
CA SER A 344 -23.59 -6.11 -18.63
C SER A 344 -23.36 -4.59 -18.57
N HIS A 345 -22.81 -4.05 -17.48
CA HIS A 345 -22.32 -2.66 -17.41
C HIS A 345 -20.81 -2.55 -17.65
N SER A 346 -20.08 -3.68 -17.69
CA SER A 346 -18.75 -3.78 -18.30
C SER A 346 -18.78 -4.22 -19.77
N SER A 347 -19.95 -4.53 -20.34
CA SER A 347 -20.12 -4.83 -21.78
C SER A 347 -20.62 -3.62 -22.58
N SER A 348 -19.95 -2.48 -22.43
CA SER A 348 -19.92 -1.47 -23.50
C SER A 348 -18.51 -0.92 -23.78
N SER A 349 -17.46 -1.61 -23.30
CA SER A 349 -16.15 -1.51 -23.94
C SER A 349 -16.18 -2.42 -25.15
N ILE A 350 -16.42 -1.84 -26.32
CA ILE A 350 -16.30 -2.56 -27.58
C ILE A 350 -14.88 -3.13 -27.65
N SER A 351 -14.74 -4.39 -28.03
CA SER A 351 -13.43 -5.02 -28.19
C SER A 351 -12.81 -4.70 -29.56
N VAL A 352 -11.48 -4.77 -29.66
CA VAL A 352 -10.75 -4.65 -30.94
C VAL A 352 -11.27 -5.64 -32.00
N ASP A 353 -11.70 -6.83 -31.57
CA ASP A 353 -12.23 -7.86 -32.46
C ASP A 353 -13.64 -7.53 -32.97
N GLU A 354 -14.50 -6.95 -32.14
CA GLU A 354 -15.81 -6.43 -32.55
C GLU A 354 -15.69 -5.26 -33.53
N ILE A 355 -14.76 -4.34 -33.27
CA ILE A 355 -14.44 -3.23 -34.18
C ILE A 355 -13.96 -3.78 -35.53
N THR A 356 -13.01 -4.73 -35.50
CA THR A 356 -12.49 -5.35 -36.71
C THR A 356 -13.61 -6.06 -37.50
N LYS A 357 -14.57 -6.66 -36.80
CA LYS A 357 -15.75 -7.31 -37.42
C LYS A 357 -16.70 -6.29 -38.04
N ALA A 358 -16.98 -5.17 -37.37
CA ALA A 358 -17.80 -4.09 -37.94
C ALA A 358 -17.16 -3.49 -39.20
N VAL A 359 -15.86 -3.22 -39.15
CA VAL A 359 -15.09 -2.72 -40.31
C VAL A 359 -15.06 -3.75 -41.43
N SER A 360 -14.89 -5.03 -41.11
CA SER A 360 -14.95 -6.15 -42.06
C SER A 360 -16.30 -6.22 -42.79
N ASN A 361 -17.40 -6.08 -42.06
CA ASN A 361 -18.75 -6.08 -42.62
C ASN A 361 -19.00 -4.86 -43.50
N TYR A 362 -18.57 -3.68 -43.05
CA TYR A 362 -18.74 -2.43 -43.78
C TYR A 362 -18.03 -2.44 -45.14
N PHE A 363 -16.74 -2.82 -45.16
CA PHE A 363 -15.95 -2.85 -46.39
C PHE A 363 -16.07 -4.17 -47.17
N LYS A 364 -16.80 -5.17 -46.67
CA LYS A 364 -16.91 -6.52 -47.24
C LYS A 364 -15.54 -7.19 -47.44
N ILE A 365 -14.62 -7.01 -46.50
CA ILE A 365 -13.26 -7.58 -46.53
C ILE A 365 -13.14 -8.62 -45.41
N LYS A 366 -12.58 -9.80 -45.69
CA LYS A 366 -12.40 -10.85 -44.68
C LYS A 366 -11.50 -10.38 -43.53
N ILE A 367 -11.85 -10.71 -42.29
CA ILE A 367 -11.04 -10.38 -41.09
C ILE A 367 -9.59 -10.89 -41.23
N SER A 368 -9.39 -12.07 -41.81
CA SER A 368 -8.06 -12.65 -42.07
C SER A 368 -7.20 -11.78 -43.00
N ASP A 369 -7.82 -11.09 -43.96
CA ASP A 369 -7.14 -10.19 -44.88
C ASP A 369 -6.77 -8.86 -44.18
N ILE A 370 -7.66 -8.36 -43.32
CA ILE A 370 -7.42 -7.17 -42.48
C ILE A 370 -6.24 -7.43 -41.54
N LYS A 371 -6.20 -8.56 -40.82
CA LYS A 371 -5.09 -8.92 -39.93
C LYS A 371 -3.83 -9.41 -40.68
N GLY A 372 -3.98 -9.77 -41.95
CA GLY A 372 -2.91 -10.35 -42.78
C GLY A 372 -1.81 -9.37 -43.22
N LYS A 373 -0.92 -9.89 -44.09
CA LYS A 373 0.19 -9.13 -44.68
C LYS A 373 -0.16 -8.42 -46.00
N ARG A 374 -1.34 -8.69 -46.58
CA ARG A 374 -1.78 -8.14 -47.88
C ARG A 374 -1.99 -6.62 -47.81
N ARG A 375 -1.47 -5.88 -48.79
CA ARG A 375 -1.39 -4.40 -48.79
C ARG A 375 -2.14 -3.69 -49.93
N THR A 376 -3.12 -4.35 -50.56
CA THR A 376 -3.99 -3.65 -51.52
C THR A 376 -4.68 -2.46 -50.86
N ARG A 377 -4.92 -1.37 -51.62
CA ARG A 377 -5.40 -0.09 -51.10
C ARG A 377 -6.62 -0.23 -50.19
N ALA A 378 -7.62 -1.01 -50.60
CA ALA A 378 -8.84 -1.26 -49.82
C ALA A 378 -8.58 -2.00 -48.49
N ILE A 379 -7.70 -3.01 -48.49
CA ILE A 379 -7.38 -3.78 -47.28
C ILE A 379 -6.53 -2.96 -46.31
N ALA A 380 -5.57 -2.19 -46.84
CA ALA A 380 -4.77 -1.27 -46.04
C ALA A 380 -5.67 -0.21 -45.37
N TRP A 381 -6.65 0.32 -46.10
CA TRP A 381 -7.60 1.28 -45.57
C TRP A 381 -8.48 0.71 -44.46
N ALA A 382 -9.12 -0.45 -44.68
CA ALA A 382 -9.92 -1.13 -43.65
C ALA A 382 -9.09 -1.47 -42.40
N ARG A 383 -7.81 -1.84 -42.57
CA ARG A 383 -6.89 -2.07 -41.45
C ARG A 383 -6.60 -0.78 -40.67
N GLN A 384 -6.35 0.33 -41.36
CA GLN A 384 -6.08 1.62 -40.73
C GLN A 384 -7.29 2.12 -39.93
N ILE A 385 -8.49 2.00 -40.50
CA ILE A 385 -9.75 2.33 -39.79
C ILE A 385 -9.94 1.43 -38.57
N SER A 386 -9.68 0.12 -38.69
CA SER A 386 -9.79 -0.80 -37.55
C SER A 386 -8.86 -0.41 -36.40
N MET A 387 -7.62 -0.01 -36.71
CA MET A 387 -6.64 0.46 -35.71
C MET A 387 -7.07 1.78 -35.06
N TYR A 388 -7.50 2.75 -35.88
CA TYR A 388 -7.98 4.05 -35.42
C TYR A 388 -9.18 3.92 -34.48
N LEU A 389 -10.24 3.22 -34.92
CA LEU A 389 -11.43 2.99 -34.11
C LEU A 389 -11.11 2.19 -32.84
N SER A 390 -10.19 1.23 -32.91
CA SER A 390 -9.74 0.49 -31.73
C SER A 390 -9.05 1.38 -30.71
N ARG A 391 -8.33 2.40 -31.16
CA ARG A 391 -7.70 3.37 -30.25
C ARG A 391 -8.70 4.39 -29.71
N GLU A 392 -9.73 4.74 -30.49
CA GLU A 392 -10.74 5.73 -30.11
C GLU A 392 -11.83 5.15 -29.19
N LEU A 393 -12.27 3.92 -29.44
CA LEU A 393 -13.45 3.32 -28.80
C LEU A 393 -13.11 2.32 -27.69
N THR A 394 -11.81 2.06 -27.44
CA THR A 394 -11.35 1.09 -26.44
C THR A 394 -10.16 1.64 -25.65
N ASP A 395 -9.93 1.11 -24.45
CA ASP A 395 -8.77 1.46 -23.62
C ASP A 395 -7.46 0.78 -24.08
N SER A 396 -7.48 0.02 -25.19
CA SER A 396 -6.32 -0.75 -25.67
C SER A 396 -5.15 0.16 -26.09
N SER A 397 -3.97 -0.13 -25.57
CA SER A 397 -2.73 0.56 -25.92
C SER A 397 -2.29 0.28 -27.36
N TYR A 398 -1.42 1.13 -27.95
CA TYR A 398 -0.89 0.91 -29.30
C TYR A 398 -0.23 -0.47 -29.49
N PRO A 399 0.59 -0.99 -28.54
CA PRO A 399 1.12 -2.34 -28.63
C PRO A 399 0.04 -3.43 -28.61
N GLU A 400 -0.98 -3.32 -27.76
CA GLU A 400 -2.07 -4.30 -27.66
C GLU A 400 -2.92 -4.34 -28.94
N ILE A 401 -3.23 -3.17 -29.50
CA ILE A 401 -3.92 -3.07 -30.80
C ILE A 401 -3.07 -3.73 -31.89
N GLY A 402 -1.77 -3.43 -31.92
CA GLY A 402 -0.83 -4.02 -32.88
C GLY A 402 -0.81 -5.55 -32.82
N GLN A 403 -0.75 -6.10 -31.61
CA GLN A 403 -0.80 -7.55 -31.38
C GLN A 403 -2.09 -8.17 -31.90
N ARG A 404 -3.25 -7.56 -31.60
CA ARG A 404 -4.57 -8.05 -32.06
C ARG A 404 -4.81 -7.88 -33.56
N MET A 405 -4.09 -6.95 -34.20
CA MET A 405 -4.13 -6.68 -35.64
C MET A 405 -3.11 -7.51 -36.45
N GLY A 406 -2.72 -8.67 -35.92
CA GLY A 406 -1.82 -9.62 -36.61
C GLY A 406 -0.34 -9.35 -36.33
N GLY A 407 0.00 -8.96 -35.10
CA GLY A 407 1.39 -8.76 -34.66
C GLY A 407 2.07 -7.56 -35.34
N LYS A 408 1.37 -6.44 -35.47
CA LYS A 408 1.92 -5.19 -36.03
C LYS A 408 2.65 -4.40 -34.95
N ASP A 409 3.71 -3.70 -35.35
CA ASP A 409 4.44 -2.81 -34.45
C ASP A 409 3.58 -1.62 -34.00
N HIS A 410 3.79 -1.18 -32.76
CA HIS A 410 3.08 -0.03 -32.17
C HIS A 410 3.19 1.24 -33.04
N SER A 411 4.34 1.45 -33.70
CA SER A 411 4.57 2.56 -34.64
C SER A 411 3.66 2.52 -35.86
N THR A 412 3.30 1.33 -36.33
CA THR A 412 2.35 1.16 -37.44
C THR A 412 0.94 1.58 -37.02
N VAL A 413 0.56 1.28 -35.77
CA VAL A 413 -0.74 1.66 -35.21
C VAL A 413 -0.82 3.17 -35.01
N MET A 414 0.23 3.80 -34.47
CA MET A 414 0.30 5.27 -34.33
C MET A 414 0.16 5.97 -35.69
N TYR A 415 0.96 5.56 -36.69
CA TYR A 415 0.88 6.10 -38.05
C TYR A 415 -0.53 5.94 -38.66
N ALA A 416 -1.18 4.80 -38.44
CA ALA A 416 -2.54 4.57 -38.92
C ALA A 416 -3.55 5.51 -38.25
N CYS A 417 -3.43 5.74 -36.94
CA CYS A 417 -4.32 6.63 -36.20
C CYS A 417 -4.18 8.08 -36.66
N ASP A 418 -2.94 8.58 -36.77
CA ASP A 418 -2.66 9.95 -37.20
C ASP A 418 -3.15 10.21 -38.62
N LYS A 419 -2.91 9.24 -39.53
CA LYS A 419 -3.36 9.34 -40.92
C LYS A 419 -4.87 9.37 -41.06
N VAL A 420 -5.60 8.51 -40.32
CA VAL A 420 -7.06 8.49 -40.39
C VAL A 420 -7.64 9.77 -39.79
N LYS A 421 -7.07 10.27 -38.69
CA LYS A 421 -7.48 11.54 -38.06
C LYS A 421 -7.33 12.73 -39.02
N ASP A 422 -6.19 12.85 -39.68
CA ASP A 422 -5.94 13.92 -40.68
C ASP A 422 -6.91 13.85 -41.88
N LEU A 423 -7.31 12.63 -42.29
CA LEU A 423 -8.24 12.43 -43.40
C LEU A 423 -9.69 12.75 -43.02
N ILE A 424 -10.11 12.47 -41.78
CA ILE A 424 -11.45 12.85 -41.28
C ILE A 424 -11.65 14.37 -41.35
N GLU A 425 -10.62 15.15 -41.02
CA GLU A 425 -10.69 16.62 -41.04
C GLU A 425 -10.76 17.18 -42.46
N LYS A 426 -10.22 16.46 -43.46
CA LYS A 426 -10.07 16.93 -44.84
C LYS A 426 -11.14 16.42 -45.80
N ASP A 427 -11.80 15.31 -45.49
CA ASP A 427 -12.72 14.63 -46.39
C ASP A 427 -14.04 14.25 -45.67
N PRO A 428 -15.15 14.96 -45.96
CA PRO A 428 -16.46 14.68 -45.37
C PRO A 428 -16.98 13.26 -45.63
N ASP A 429 -16.64 12.66 -46.77
CA ASP A 429 -17.09 11.30 -47.09
C ASP A 429 -16.40 10.27 -46.18
N ILE A 430 -15.14 10.50 -45.82
CA ILE A 430 -14.41 9.66 -44.86
C ILE A 430 -15.00 9.81 -43.45
N ALA A 431 -15.35 11.03 -43.05
CA ALA A 431 -16.02 11.29 -41.78
C ALA A 431 -17.35 10.52 -41.69
N HIS A 432 -18.18 10.57 -42.75
CA HIS A 432 -19.43 9.81 -42.84
C HIS A 432 -19.22 8.30 -42.79
N GLN A 433 -18.18 7.76 -43.43
CA GLN A 433 -17.85 6.33 -43.36
C GLN A 433 -17.54 5.89 -41.93
N ILE A 434 -16.77 6.69 -41.20
CA ILE A 434 -16.36 6.38 -39.83
C ILE A 434 -17.54 6.48 -38.87
N GLU A 435 -18.39 7.50 -39.01
CA GLU A 435 -19.64 7.61 -38.25
C GLU A 435 -20.60 6.44 -38.51
N ALA A 436 -20.73 5.99 -39.76
CA ALA A 436 -21.56 4.81 -40.07
C ALA A 436 -21.05 3.54 -39.37
N ILE A 437 -19.72 3.37 -39.27
CA ILE A 437 -19.13 2.23 -38.56
C ILE A 437 -19.32 2.38 -37.04
N LYS A 438 -19.13 3.58 -36.47
CA LYS A 438 -19.40 3.86 -35.04
C LYS A 438 -20.85 3.59 -34.66
N SER A 439 -21.79 4.06 -35.48
CA SER A 439 -23.22 3.81 -35.30
C SER A 439 -23.55 2.32 -35.29
N SER A 440 -22.93 1.52 -36.17
CA SER A 440 -23.10 0.06 -36.19
C SER A 440 -22.57 -0.66 -34.93
N LEU A 441 -21.70 0.02 -34.18
CA LEU A 441 -21.13 -0.45 -32.92
C LEU A 441 -21.88 0.10 -31.69
N GLY A 442 -22.97 0.86 -31.89
CA GLY A 442 -23.75 1.48 -30.81
C GLY A 442 -23.04 2.66 -30.14
N LYS A 443 -22.21 3.39 -30.89
CA LYS A 443 -21.48 4.59 -30.45
C LYS A 443 -21.80 5.81 -31.29
#